data_AF-A0A2U8WBE6-F1
#
_entry.id   AF-A0A2U8WBE6-F1
#
_cell.length_a   1.000
_cell.length_b   1.000
_cell.length_c   1.000
_cell.angle_alpha   90.00
_cell.angle_beta   90.00
_cell.angle_gamma   90.00
#
_symmetry.space_group_name_H-M   'P 1'
#
loop_
_entity.id
_entity.type
_entity.pdbx_description
1 polymer ?
#
loop_
_entity_poly.entity_id
_entity_poly.type
_entity_poly.pdbx_seq_one_letter_code
_entity_poly.pdbx_strand_id
1 'polypeptide(L)'
;MADRDPPSNTVVPFERRTVAPADPNNLLRVERLLREHGRSVARTYLPTLRAIDPRDPSALRSSLIATHREALEVMLAGAASVHALEAISEALDRALSAEPDEGAVEASLAALIDSRMRLPHNLPIFVEAAIFDLVDLGFPPTVVAAACEKLRRESTYFPEISEIVAACRETLARYRDQRRRVAQALADRRQAERWLADLTESAATGGGTVERLP
;
A
#
# COMPACT_ATOMS: atom_id res chain seq x y z
N MET A 1 36.69 -51.49 31.19
CA MET A 1 36.87 -50.58 30.05
C MET A 1 35.52 -50.48 29.36
N ALA A 2 34.85 -49.33 29.48
CA ALA A 2 33.54 -49.11 28.89
C ALA A 2 33.73 -48.61 27.45
N ASP A 3 33.22 -49.39 26.50
CA ASP A 3 33.08 -49.00 25.09
C ASP A 3 32.20 -47.74 25.04
N ARG A 4 32.76 -46.66 24.51
CA ARG A 4 32.00 -45.45 24.16
C ARG A 4 31.78 -45.50 22.66
N ASP A 5 30.56 -45.79 22.26
CA ASP A 5 30.15 -45.67 20.86
C ASP A 5 30.36 -44.22 20.37
N PRO A 6 30.90 -44.03 19.16
CA PRO A 6 31.08 -42.71 18.58
C PRO A 6 29.71 -42.07 18.27
N PRO A 7 29.58 -40.73 18.42
CA PRO A 7 28.33 -40.05 18.11
C PRO A 7 28.00 -40.20 16.62
N SER A 8 26.86 -40.82 16.33
CA SER A 8 26.32 -40.92 14.98
C SER A 8 26.03 -39.53 14.46
N ASN A 9 26.82 -39.09 13.47
CA ASN A 9 26.70 -37.80 12.81
C ASN A 9 25.56 -37.83 11.78
N THR A 10 24.36 -38.19 12.25
CA THR A 10 23.17 -38.34 11.41
C THR A 10 22.65 -36.95 11.09
N VAL A 11 23.04 -36.44 9.92
CA VAL A 11 22.44 -35.23 9.33
C VAL A 11 20.97 -35.57 9.07
N VAL A 12 20.08 -35.07 9.92
CA VAL A 12 18.63 -35.22 9.73
C VAL A 12 18.27 -34.43 8.47
N PRO A 13 17.71 -35.07 7.43
CA PRO A 13 17.23 -34.35 6.27
C PRO A 13 16.14 -33.38 6.72
N PHE A 14 16.25 -32.13 6.28
CA PHE A 14 15.25 -31.11 6.55
C PHE A 14 13.95 -31.51 5.84
N GLU A 15 13.03 -32.14 6.57
CA GLU A 15 11.69 -32.42 6.07
C GLU A 15 10.99 -31.07 5.87
N ARG A 16 10.98 -30.59 4.62
CA ARG A 16 10.24 -29.40 4.22
C ARG A 16 8.78 -29.62 4.58
N ARG A 17 8.28 -28.93 5.61
CA ARG A 17 6.83 -28.80 5.82
C ARG A 17 6.25 -28.26 4.52
N THR A 18 5.36 -29.01 3.88
CA THR A 18 4.61 -28.54 2.70
C THR A 18 3.61 -27.49 3.17
N VAL A 19 4.09 -26.28 3.42
CA VAL A 19 3.26 -25.09 3.56
C VAL A 19 2.65 -24.84 2.18
N ALA A 20 1.32 -24.71 2.10
CA ALA A 20 0.69 -24.28 0.86
C ALA A 20 1.33 -22.94 0.46
N PRO A 21 1.94 -22.82 -0.74
CA PRO A 21 2.69 -21.63 -1.09
C PRO A 21 1.75 -20.43 -1.03
N ALA A 22 2.01 -19.52 -0.11
CA ALA A 22 1.34 -18.24 -0.09
C ALA A 22 1.54 -17.60 -1.47
N ASP A 23 0.45 -17.29 -2.19
CA ASP A 23 0.56 -16.76 -3.54
C ASP A 23 1.35 -15.43 -3.49
N PRO A 24 2.60 -15.39 -4.01
CA PRO A 24 3.46 -14.23 -3.87
C PRO A 24 2.89 -13.03 -4.62
N ASN A 25 1.99 -13.25 -5.59
CA ASN A 25 1.24 -12.18 -6.21
C ASN A 25 0.35 -11.48 -5.18
N ASN A 26 -0.38 -12.22 -4.36
CA ASN A 26 -1.26 -11.62 -3.34
C ASN A 26 -0.47 -10.86 -2.28
N LEU A 27 0.70 -11.36 -1.87
CA LEU A 27 1.56 -10.68 -0.89
C LEU A 27 2.14 -9.36 -1.41
N LEU A 28 2.33 -9.20 -2.72
CA LEU A 28 2.83 -7.96 -3.32
C LEU A 28 1.73 -7.11 -3.99
N ARG A 29 0.45 -7.38 -3.70
CA ARG A 29 -0.68 -6.64 -4.29
C ARG A 29 -0.64 -5.15 -3.94
N VAL A 30 -0.34 -4.79 -2.69
CA VAL A 30 -0.21 -3.39 -2.25
C VAL A 30 0.85 -2.66 -3.07
N GLU A 31 2.05 -3.26 -3.21
CA GLU A 31 3.15 -2.68 -4.01
C GLU A 31 2.77 -2.46 -5.48
N ARG A 32 2.02 -3.40 -6.07
CA ARG A 32 1.56 -3.28 -7.46
C ARG A 32 0.59 -2.13 -7.64
N LEU A 33 -0.43 -2.05 -6.78
CA LEU A 33 -1.43 -0.98 -6.82
C LEU A 33 -0.80 0.40 -6.54
N LEU A 34 0.11 0.50 -5.57
CA LEU A 34 0.82 1.74 -5.28
C LEU A 34 1.73 2.17 -6.43
N ARG A 35 2.36 1.23 -7.14
CA ARG A 35 3.18 1.54 -8.31
C ARG A 35 2.32 2.01 -9.49
N GLU A 36 1.19 1.35 -9.72
CA GLU A 36 0.27 1.66 -10.81
C GLU A 36 -0.40 3.03 -10.63
N HIS A 37 -0.83 3.36 -9.39
CA HIS A 37 -1.63 4.54 -9.13
C HIS A 37 -0.94 5.62 -8.29
N GLY A 38 0.29 5.40 -7.80
CA GLY A 38 0.93 6.28 -6.81
C GLY A 38 1.06 7.74 -7.24
N ARG A 39 1.35 8.00 -8.51
CA ARG A 39 1.38 9.37 -9.06
C ARG A 39 -0.01 10.02 -9.07
N SER A 40 -1.05 9.24 -9.37
CA SER A 40 -2.43 9.73 -9.41
C SER A 40 -3.00 9.93 -8.01
N VAL A 41 -2.61 9.12 -7.01
CA VAL A 41 -2.95 9.33 -5.59
C VAL A 41 -2.33 10.62 -5.07
N ALA A 42 -1.06 10.90 -5.40
CA ALA A 42 -0.39 12.13 -4.99
C ALA A 42 -1.02 13.40 -5.60
N ARG A 43 -1.70 13.26 -6.75
CA ARG A 43 -2.39 14.36 -7.47
C ARG A 43 -3.79 14.66 -6.94
N THR A 44 -4.35 13.81 -6.08
CA THR A 44 -5.69 14.04 -5.50
C THR A 44 -5.71 15.17 -4.46
N TYR A 45 -4.58 15.82 -4.20
CA TYR A 45 -4.55 17.04 -3.39
C TYR A 45 -5.35 18.14 -4.08
N LEU A 46 -6.53 18.46 -3.54
CA LEU A 46 -7.30 19.66 -3.87
C LEU A 46 -6.66 20.83 -3.13
N PRO A 47 -5.91 21.73 -3.78
CA PRO A 47 -5.71 23.03 -3.18
C PRO A 47 -7.09 23.68 -3.16
N THR A 48 -7.60 23.94 -1.96
CA THR A 48 -8.83 24.68 -1.65
C THR A 48 -9.24 25.61 -2.78
N LEU A 49 -10.06 25.11 -3.71
CA LEU A 49 -10.88 25.98 -4.52
C LEU A 49 -11.77 26.67 -3.49
N ARG A 50 -11.53 27.96 -3.26
CA ARG A 50 -12.29 28.73 -2.28
C ARG A 50 -13.76 28.66 -2.69
N ALA A 51 -14.63 28.42 -1.71
CA ALA A 51 -16.06 28.44 -1.92
C ALA A 51 -16.43 29.74 -2.66
N ILE A 52 -17.04 29.62 -3.84
CA ILE A 52 -17.70 30.75 -4.50
C ILE A 52 -18.83 31.16 -3.58
N ASP A 53 -18.88 32.42 -3.14
CA ASP A 53 -19.98 32.92 -2.32
C ASP A 53 -21.29 32.80 -3.14
N PRO A 54 -22.26 31.97 -2.71
CA PRO A 54 -23.51 31.76 -3.44
C PRO A 54 -24.39 33.02 -3.50
N ARG A 55 -24.01 34.11 -2.82
CA ARG A 55 -24.73 35.40 -2.81
C ARG A 55 -24.21 36.42 -3.82
N ASP A 56 -23.12 36.15 -4.54
CA ASP A 56 -22.63 37.07 -5.58
C ASP A 56 -23.59 37.04 -6.79
N PRO A 57 -24.32 38.13 -7.11
CA PRO A 57 -25.32 38.16 -8.17
C PRO A 57 -24.76 38.59 -9.54
N SER A 58 -23.44 38.76 -9.68
CA SER A 58 -22.84 39.33 -10.88
C SER A 58 -22.74 38.33 -12.06
N ALA A 59 -22.76 38.82 -13.30
CA ALA A 59 -22.47 38.03 -14.51
C ALA A 59 -21.10 37.31 -14.47
N LEU A 60 -20.22 37.75 -13.56
CA LEU A 60 -18.96 37.07 -13.23
C LEU A 60 -19.21 35.69 -12.62
N ARG A 61 -20.34 35.44 -11.96
CA ARG A 61 -20.67 34.15 -11.35
C ARG A 61 -20.75 33.02 -12.36
N SER A 62 -21.45 33.20 -13.48
CA SER A 62 -21.57 32.13 -14.50
C SER A 62 -20.22 31.82 -15.13
N SER A 63 -19.39 32.85 -15.39
CA SER A 63 -18.03 32.65 -15.88
C SER A 63 -17.14 31.97 -14.83
N LEU A 64 -17.23 32.35 -13.56
CA LEU A 64 -16.48 31.73 -12.47
C LEU A 64 -16.89 30.28 -12.26
N ILE A 65 -18.19 29.96 -12.29
CA ILE A 65 -18.70 28.58 -12.21
C ILE A 65 -18.13 27.74 -13.36
N ALA A 66 -18.13 28.25 -14.60
CA ALA A 66 -17.58 27.54 -15.74
C ALA A 66 -16.08 27.27 -15.58
N THR A 67 -15.30 28.27 -15.15
CA THR A 67 -13.85 28.11 -14.90
C THR A 67 -13.57 27.12 -13.76
N HIS A 68 -14.34 27.15 -12.68
CA HIS A 68 -14.18 26.20 -11.57
C HIS A 68 -14.56 24.78 -11.99
N ARG A 69 -15.61 24.63 -12.81
CA ARG A 69 -16.02 23.35 -13.37
C ARG A 69 -14.92 22.74 -14.23
N GLU A 70 -14.38 23.52 -15.18
CA GLU A 70 -13.29 23.09 -16.07
C GLU A 70 -12.04 22.71 -15.26
N ALA A 71 -11.66 23.53 -14.27
CA ALA A 71 -10.52 23.23 -13.40
C ALA A 71 -10.72 21.93 -12.61
N LEU A 72 -11.92 21.69 -12.08
CA LEU A 72 -12.28 20.45 -11.37
C LEU A 72 -12.26 19.25 -12.32
N GLU A 73 -12.82 19.36 -13.53
CA GLU A 73 -12.81 18.29 -14.52
C GLU A 73 -11.38 17.87 -14.91
N VAL A 74 -10.50 18.84 -15.19
CA VAL A 74 -9.09 18.59 -15.51
C VAL A 74 -8.37 17.93 -14.34
N MET A 75 -8.59 18.43 -13.11
CA MET A 75 -7.98 17.86 -11.91
C MET A 75 -8.45 16.41 -11.66
N LEU A 76 -9.76 16.18 -11.78
CA LEU A 76 -10.34 14.86 -11.60
C LEU A 76 -9.90 13.88 -12.69
N ALA A 77 -9.71 14.33 -13.93
CA ALA A 77 -9.18 13.50 -15.01
C ALA A 77 -7.72 13.04 -14.73
N GLY A 78 -6.94 13.86 -14.02
CA GLY A 78 -5.55 13.57 -13.66
C GLY A 78 -5.34 12.81 -12.35
N ALA A 79 -6.38 12.68 -11.52
CA ALA A 79 -6.34 12.05 -10.20
C ALA A 79 -6.78 10.57 -10.25
N ALA A 80 -6.48 9.81 -9.19
CA ALA A 80 -6.97 8.44 -9.08
C ALA A 80 -8.50 8.42 -8.96
N SER A 81 -9.15 7.41 -9.57
CA SER A 81 -10.59 7.21 -9.44
C SER A 81 -10.95 6.74 -8.02
N VAL A 82 -12.21 6.95 -7.62
CA VAL A 82 -12.74 6.46 -6.34
C VAL A 82 -12.52 4.95 -6.20
N HIS A 83 -12.86 4.17 -7.22
CA HIS A 83 -12.67 2.71 -7.23
C HIS A 83 -11.20 2.30 -7.04
N ALA A 84 -10.25 3.00 -7.69
CA ALA A 84 -8.84 2.72 -7.51
C ALA A 84 -8.36 3.01 -6.08
N LEU A 85 -8.81 4.14 -5.51
CA LEU A 85 -8.50 4.52 -4.13
C LEU A 85 -9.09 3.52 -3.11
N GLU A 86 -10.31 3.05 -3.33
CA GLU A 86 -10.94 2.02 -2.50
C GLU A 86 -10.19 0.69 -2.58
N ALA A 87 -9.81 0.24 -3.78
CA ALA A 87 -9.02 -0.97 -3.97
C ALA A 87 -7.66 -0.90 -3.27
N ILE A 88 -7.00 0.26 -3.30
CA ILE A 88 -5.74 0.48 -2.57
C ILE A 88 -5.98 0.46 -1.06
N SER A 89 -7.01 1.15 -0.58
CA SER A 89 -7.35 1.20 0.85
C SER A 89 -7.63 -0.19 1.39
N GLU A 90 -8.47 -0.96 0.71
CA GLU A 90 -8.82 -2.33 1.10
C GLU A 90 -7.60 -3.27 1.11
N ALA A 91 -6.71 -3.12 0.12
CA ALA A 91 -5.47 -3.89 0.09
C ALA A 91 -4.54 -3.53 1.26
N LEU A 92 -4.42 -2.24 1.60
CA LEU A 92 -3.63 -1.77 2.74
C LEU A 92 -4.22 -2.22 4.07
N ASP A 93 -5.54 -2.17 4.23
CA ASP A 93 -6.20 -2.60 5.46
C ASP A 93 -6.02 -4.10 5.67
N ARG A 94 -6.25 -4.92 4.64
CA ARG A 94 -5.98 -6.36 4.71
C ARG A 94 -4.51 -6.67 5.02
N ALA A 95 -3.58 -5.96 4.40
CA ALA A 95 -2.14 -6.16 4.64
C ALA A 95 -1.73 -5.78 6.07
N LEU A 96 -2.33 -4.74 6.65
CA LEU A 96 -1.99 -4.24 7.98
C LEU A 96 -2.71 -4.98 9.11
N SER A 97 -3.85 -5.62 8.82
CA SER A 97 -4.63 -6.40 9.78
C SER A 97 -4.30 -7.90 9.78
N ALA A 98 -3.50 -8.37 8.82
CA ALA A 98 -3.13 -9.78 8.74
C ALA A 98 -2.26 -10.17 9.94
N GLU A 99 -2.59 -11.32 10.54
CA GLU A 99 -1.75 -11.94 11.56
C GLU A 99 -0.43 -12.44 10.94
N PRO A 100 0.66 -12.49 11.73
CA PRO A 100 1.90 -13.13 11.29
C PRO A 100 1.65 -14.59 10.90
N ASP A 101 2.26 -15.01 9.80
CA ASP A 101 2.18 -16.39 9.29
C ASP A 101 3.60 -16.89 9.01
N GLU A 102 4.06 -17.83 9.83
CA GLU A 102 5.39 -18.45 9.70
C GLU A 102 5.64 -18.97 8.28
N GLY A 103 4.65 -19.62 7.66
CA GLY A 103 4.79 -20.21 6.35
C GLY A 103 4.97 -19.18 5.24
N ALA A 104 4.24 -18.07 5.32
CA ALA A 104 4.38 -16.96 4.39
C ALA A 104 5.68 -16.16 4.61
N VAL A 105 6.13 -16.04 5.86
CA VAL A 105 7.43 -15.46 6.22
C VAL A 105 8.58 -16.31 5.67
N GLU A 106 8.53 -17.63 5.90
CA GLU A 106 9.50 -18.58 5.36
C GLU A 106 9.59 -18.49 3.84
N ALA A 107 8.44 -18.49 3.14
CA ALA A 107 8.39 -18.35 1.69
C ALA A 107 9.01 -17.04 1.19
N SER A 108 8.79 -15.94 1.92
CA SER A 108 9.36 -14.62 1.59
C SER A 108 10.88 -14.59 1.78
N LEU A 109 11.38 -15.19 2.86
CA LEU A 109 12.81 -15.34 3.11
C LEU A 109 13.48 -16.26 2.09
N ALA A 110 12.84 -17.37 1.71
CA ALA A 110 13.32 -18.26 0.66
C ALA A 110 13.49 -17.51 -0.66
N ALA A 111 12.50 -16.70 -1.06
CA ALA A 111 12.60 -15.87 -2.27
C ALA A 111 13.74 -14.83 -2.21
N LEU A 112 14.06 -14.30 -1.03
CA LEU A 112 15.22 -13.44 -0.81
C LEU A 112 16.52 -14.24 -0.92
N ILE A 113 16.59 -15.42 -0.31
CA ILE A 113 17.77 -16.31 -0.31
C ILE A 113 18.11 -16.79 -1.72
N ASP A 114 17.10 -17.22 -2.49
CA ASP A 114 17.26 -17.74 -3.86
C ASP A 114 17.88 -16.71 -4.83
N SER A 115 17.81 -15.42 -4.48
CA SER A 115 18.41 -14.35 -5.29
C SER A 115 19.92 -14.16 -5.05
N ARG A 116 20.53 -14.90 -4.11
CA ARG A 116 21.88 -14.63 -3.58
C ARG A 116 22.88 -15.72 -3.96
N MET A 117 24.06 -15.27 -4.39
CA MET A 117 25.18 -16.15 -4.74
C MET A 117 25.98 -16.61 -3.51
N ARG A 118 25.99 -15.82 -2.44
CA ARG A 118 26.71 -16.12 -1.19
C ARG A 118 25.70 -16.24 -0.06
N LEU A 119 25.72 -17.39 0.60
CA LEU A 119 24.80 -17.74 1.67
C LEU A 119 25.53 -17.74 3.02
N PRO A 120 24.83 -17.47 4.14
CA PRO A 120 25.40 -17.63 5.46
C PRO A 120 25.82 -19.09 5.70
N HIS A 121 26.88 -19.28 6.51
CA HIS A 121 27.47 -20.59 6.79
C HIS A 121 26.48 -21.61 7.36
N ASN A 122 25.48 -21.13 8.12
CA ASN A 122 24.42 -21.96 8.68
C ASN A 122 23.05 -21.39 8.30
N LEU A 123 22.66 -21.68 7.06
CA LEU A 123 21.39 -21.20 6.50
C LEU A 123 20.16 -21.67 7.30
N PRO A 124 20.05 -22.94 7.74
CA PRO A 124 18.89 -23.37 8.53
C PRO A 124 18.69 -22.55 9.82
N ILE A 125 19.76 -22.36 10.61
CA ILE A 125 19.68 -21.57 11.84
C ILE A 125 19.33 -20.11 11.54
N PHE A 126 19.89 -19.54 10.45
CA PHE A 126 19.56 -18.18 10.03
C PHE A 126 18.07 -18.03 9.72
N VAL A 127 17.49 -18.97 8.96
CA VAL A 127 16.08 -18.91 8.56
C VAL A 127 15.17 -19.08 9.78
N GLU A 128 15.44 -20.05 10.65
CA GLU A 128 14.66 -20.26 11.88
C GLU A 128 14.69 -19.02 12.78
N ALA A 129 15.88 -18.43 13.00
CA ALA A 129 16.01 -17.21 13.80
C ALA A 129 15.29 -16.01 13.16
N ALA A 130 15.37 -15.86 11.84
CA ALA A 130 14.68 -14.79 11.13
C ALA A 130 13.15 -14.95 11.19
N ILE A 131 12.62 -16.17 11.02
CA ILE A 131 11.19 -16.43 11.15
C ILE A 131 10.73 -16.10 12.57
N PHE A 132 11.45 -16.59 13.58
CA PHE A 132 11.14 -16.33 14.99
C PHE A 132 11.07 -14.83 15.26
N ASP A 133 12.11 -14.06 14.92
CA ASP A 133 12.15 -12.62 15.15
C ASP A 133 11.02 -11.87 14.41
N LEU A 134 10.73 -12.25 13.16
CA LEU A 134 9.72 -11.56 12.36
C LEU A 134 8.28 -11.83 12.85
N VAL A 135 8.02 -13.05 13.30
CA VAL A 135 6.72 -13.46 13.85
C VAL A 135 6.52 -12.91 15.26
N ASP A 136 7.53 -12.99 16.13
CA ASP A 136 7.48 -12.46 17.49
C ASP A 136 7.27 -10.94 17.51
N LEU A 137 7.93 -10.22 16.59
CA LEU A 137 7.73 -8.77 16.39
C LEU A 137 6.39 -8.43 15.73
N GLY A 138 5.60 -9.42 15.31
CA GLY A 138 4.24 -9.23 14.80
C GLY A 138 4.18 -8.65 13.39
N PHE A 139 5.17 -8.90 12.52
CA PHE A 139 5.13 -8.36 11.17
C PHE A 139 4.13 -9.13 10.28
N PRO A 140 3.20 -8.42 9.61
CA PRO A 140 2.30 -9.06 8.65
C PRO A 140 3.06 -9.62 7.44
N PRO A 141 2.62 -10.75 6.85
CA PRO A 141 3.31 -11.38 5.72
C PRO A 141 3.55 -10.46 4.50
N THR A 142 2.58 -9.58 4.19
CA THR A 142 2.71 -8.59 3.10
C THR A 142 3.84 -7.60 3.35
N VAL A 143 4.08 -7.23 4.60
CA VAL A 143 5.18 -6.33 4.99
C VAL A 143 6.52 -7.04 4.83
N VAL A 144 6.62 -8.29 5.30
CA VAL A 144 7.84 -9.10 5.16
C VAL A 144 8.17 -9.34 3.69
N ALA A 145 7.19 -9.72 2.87
CA ALA A 145 7.37 -9.93 1.44
C ALA A 145 7.88 -8.66 0.73
N ALA A 146 7.28 -7.51 1.01
CA ALA A 146 7.70 -6.24 0.41
C ALA A 146 9.10 -5.79 0.88
N ALA A 147 9.43 -6.01 2.16
CA ALA A 147 10.76 -5.74 2.69
C ALA A 147 11.83 -6.65 2.06
N CYS A 148 11.54 -7.96 1.93
CA CYS A 148 12.41 -8.92 1.26
C CYS A 148 12.61 -8.55 -0.22
N GLU A 149 11.54 -8.14 -0.92
CA GLU A 149 11.62 -7.69 -2.32
C GLU A 149 12.48 -6.43 -2.47
N LYS A 150 12.38 -5.48 -1.53
CA LYS A 150 13.23 -4.28 -1.49
C LYS A 150 14.70 -4.67 -1.31
N LEU A 151 15.01 -5.46 -0.27
CA LEU A 151 16.37 -5.89 0.02
C LEU A 151 16.99 -6.68 -1.14
N ARG A 152 16.20 -7.54 -1.79
CA ARG A 152 16.61 -8.27 -2.99
C ARG A 152 17.12 -7.36 -4.10
N ARG A 153 16.49 -6.19 -4.29
CA ARG A 153 16.86 -5.23 -5.34
C ARG A 153 17.99 -4.29 -4.94
N GLU A 154 18.05 -3.90 -3.67
CA GLU A 154 18.89 -2.80 -3.21
C GLU A 154 20.17 -3.26 -2.50
N SER A 155 20.13 -4.38 -1.78
CA SER A 155 21.30 -4.85 -1.03
C SER A 155 22.29 -5.55 -1.95
N THR A 156 23.57 -5.22 -1.80
CA THR A 156 24.67 -5.89 -2.52
C THR A 156 25.07 -7.20 -1.83
N TYR A 157 24.94 -7.26 -0.51
CA TYR A 157 25.34 -8.40 0.31
C TYR A 157 24.11 -9.17 0.82
N PHE A 158 24.35 -10.36 1.36
CA PHE A 158 23.29 -11.08 2.06
C PHE A 158 22.93 -10.31 3.33
N PRO A 159 21.67 -9.90 3.52
CA PRO A 159 21.30 -9.01 4.62
C PRO A 159 21.33 -9.74 5.97
N GLU A 160 21.71 -9.01 7.01
CA GLU A 160 21.57 -9.50 8.39
C GLU A 160 20.11 -9.51 8.84
N ILE A 161 19.76 -10.31 9.86
CA ILE A 161 18.40 -10.35 10.42
C ILE A 161 17.97 -8.96 10.89
N SER A 162 18.90 -8.20 11.49
CA SER A 162 18.69 -6.81 11.91
C SER A 162 18.28 -5.88 10.75
N GLU A 163 18.87 -6.05 9.57
CA GLU A 163 18.55 -5.30 8.35
C GLU A 163 17.19 -5.70 7.79
N ILE A 164 16.85 -6.99 7.83
CA ILE A 164 15.52 -7.50 7.45
C ILE A 164 14.44 -6.90 8.36
N VAL A 165 14.66 -6.91 9.67
CA VAL A 165 13.75 -6.31 10.66
C VAL A 165 13.62 -4.79 10.43
N ALA A 166 14.72 -4.09 10.17
CA ALA A 166 14.70 -2.66 9.88
C ALA A 166 13.88 -2.35 8.61
N ALA A 167 14.07 -3.13 7.54
CA ALA A 167 13.30 -3.00 6.31
C ALA A 167 11.80 -3.30 6.51
N CYS A 168 11.45 -4.26 7.37
CA CYS A 168 10.07 -4.54 7.75
C CYS A 168 9.43 -3.36 8.50
N ARG A 169 10.15 -2.76 9.47
CA ARG A 169 9.67 -1.57 10.20
C ARG A 169 9.44 -0.37 9.27
N GLU A 170 10.38 -0.11 8.37
CA GLU A 170 10.26 0.96 7.37
C GLU A 170 9.04 0.72 6.47
N THR A 171 8.88 -0.51 5.97
CA THR A 171 7.76 -0.90 5.11
C THR A 171 6.42 -0.75 5.81
N LEU A 172 6.32 -1.18 7.08
CA LEU A 172 5.13 -1.03 7.90
C LEU A 172 4.78 0.44 8.13
N ALA A 173 5.77 1.28 8.46
CA ALA A 173 5.57 2.71 8.64
C ALA A 173 5.08 3.37 7.34
N ARG A 174 5.69 3.01 6.21
CA ARG A 174 5.29 3.49 4.88
C ARG A 174 3.86 3.08 4.54
N TYR A 175 3.45 1.84 4.79
CA TYR A 175 2.07 1.39 4.54
C TYR A 175 1.05 2.12 5.40
N ARG A 176 1.35 2.35 6.68
CA ARG A 176 0.49 3.17 7.55
C ARG A 176 0.37 4.60 7.05
N ASP A 177 1.45 5.18 6.54
CA ASP A 177 1.43 6.51 5.95
C ASP A 177 0.59 6.55 4.66
N GLN A 178 0.80 5.58 3.77
CA GLN A 178 0.02 5.46 2.53
C GLN A 178 -1.47 5.27 2.81
N ARG A 179 -1.85 4.49 3.84
CA ARG A 179 -3.25 4.35 4.24
C ARG A 179 -3.88 5.69 4.59
N ARG A 180 -3.17 6.54 5.36
CA ARG A 180 -3.65 7.89 5.69
C ARG A 180 -3.80 8.76 4.44
N ARG A 181 -2.82 8.73 3.54
CA ARG A 181 -2.86 9.51 2.29
C ARG A 181 -4.00 9.07 1.37
N VAL A 182 -4.22 7.77 1.23
CA VAL A 182 -5.30 7.20 0.40
C VAL A 182 -6.67 7.53 0.99
N ALA A 183 -6.83 7.45 2.31
CA ALA A 183 -8.07 7.86 2.98
C ALA A 183 -8.38 9.35 2.75
N GLN A 184 -7.38 10.21 2.87
CA GLN A 184 -7.52 11.64 2.57
C GLN A 184 -7.89 11.87 1.09
N ALA A 185 -7.15 11.25 0.17
CA ALA A 185 -7.42 11.33 -1.26
C ALA A 185 -8.83 10.86 -1.62
N LEU A 186 -9.35 9.82 -0.97
CA LEU A 186 -10.70 9.32 -1.19
C LEU A 186 -11.76 10.33 -0.73
N ALA A 187 -11.57 10.96 0.43
CA ALA A 187 -12.46 12.01 0.93
C ALA A 187 -12.46 13.22 0.00
N ASP A 188 -11.27 13.68 -0.39
CA ASP A 188 -11.04 14.80 -1.31
C ASP A 188 -11.72 14.53 -2.66
N ARG A 189 -11.50 13.35 -3.24
CA ARG A 189 -12.09 12.92 -4.51
C ARG A 189 -13.61 12.97 -4.46
N ARG A 190 -14.23 12.37 -3.44
CA ARG A 190 -15.70 12.35 -3.28
C ARG A 190 -16.28 13.74 -3.05
N GLN A 191 -15.53 14.64 -2.40
CA GLN A 191 -15.94 16.02 -2.24
C GLN A 191 -15.90 16.78 -3.57
N ALA A 192 -14.83 16.63 -4.35
CA ALA A 192 -14.73 17.28 -5.66
C ALA A 192 -15.77 16.77 -6.67
N GLU A 193 -16.07 15.47 -6.67
CA GLU A 193 -17.14 14.92 -7.54
C GLU A 193 -18.52 15.46 -7.16
N ARG A 194 -18.83 15.59 -5.86
CA ARG A 194 -20.07 16.22 -5.40
C ARG A 194 -20.14 17.68 -5.82
N TRP A 195 -19.05 18.43 -5.62
CA TRP A 195 -19.02 19.83 -6.00
C TRP A 195 -19.15 20.02 -7.51
N LEU A 196 -18.54 19.16 -8.31
CA LEU A 196 -18.70 19.18 -9.77
C LEU A 196 -20.17 18.93 -10.17
N ALA A 197 -20.85 18.00 -9.49
CA ALA A 197 -22.28 17.75 -9.70
C ALA A 197 -23.13 18.99 -9.35
N ASP A 198 -22.89 19.61 -8.19
CA ASP A 198 -23.62 20.81 -7.74
C ASP A 198 -23.43 22.00 -8.70
N LEU A 199 -22.22 22.21 -9.21
CA LEU A 199 -21.92 23.25 -10.20
C LEU A 199 -22.62 22.98 -11.54
N THR A 200 -22.70 21.71 -11.94
CA THR A 200 -23.35 21.30 -13.18
C THR A 200 -24.87 21.49 -13.11
N GLU A 201 -25.48 21.13 -11.97
CA GLU A 201 -26.91 21.34 -11.72
C GLU A 201 -27.26 22.84 -11.65
N SER A 202 -26.44 23.63 -10.95
CA SER A 202 -26.61 25.09 -10.86
C SER A 202 -26.54 25.77 -12.23
N ALA A 203 -25.66 25.29 -13.11
CA ALA A 203 -25.56 25.79 -14.48
C ALA A 203 -26.78 25.41 -15.33
N ALA A 204 -27.40 24.25 -15.09
CA ALA A 204 -28.60 23.80 -15.81
C ALA A 204 -29.88 24.55 -15.35
N THR A 205 -29.99 24.87 -14.06
CA THR A 205 -31.16 25.55 -13.48
C THR A 205 -31.10 27.08 -13.59
N GLY A 206 -29.90 27.67 -13.75
CA GLY A 206 -29.70 29.12 -13.91
C GLY A 206 -30.26 29.77 -15.20
N GLY A 207 -30.98 29.01 -16.04
CA GLY A 207 -31.79 29.51 -17.15
C GLY A 207 -33.30 29.61 -16.85
N GLY A 208 -33.74 29.15 -15.68
CA GLY A 208 -35.13 29.23 -15.23
C GLY A 208 -35.35 30.46 -14.35
N THR A 209 -36.17 31.38 -14.83
CA THR A 209 -36.80 32.46 -14.04
C THR A 209 -37.17 31.96 -12.64
N VAL A 210 -36.52 32.50 -11.61
CA VAL A 210 -37.01 32.44 -10.23
C VAL A 210 -38.26 33.31 -10.19
N GLU A 211 -39.40 32.71 -10.51
CA GLU A 211 -40.71 33.27 -10.26
C GLU A 211 -40.87 33.36 -8.74
N ARG A 212 -40.84 34.59 -8.23
CA ARG A 212 -41.13 34.90 -6.83
C ARG A 212 -42.56 34.45 -6.52
N LEU A 213 -42.72 33.53 -5.58
CA LEU A 213 -43.98 33.43 -4.83
C LEU A 213 -43.91 34.36 -3.61
N PRO A 214 -45.03 35.04 -3.28
CA PRO A 214 -45.10 36.14 -2.30
C PRO A 214 -44.88 35.70 -0.85
#